data_AF-A0A9D5VFK6-F1
#
_entry.id   AF-A0A9D5VFK6-F1
#
_cell.length_a   1.000
_cell.length_b   1.000
_cell.length_c   1.000
_cell.angle_alpha   90.00
_cell.angle_beta   90.00
_cell.angle_gamma   90.00
#
_symmetry.space_group_name_H-M   'P 1'
#
loop_
_entity.id
_entity.type
_entity.pdbx_description
1 polymer ?
#
loop_
_entity_poly.entity_id
_entity_poly.type
_entity_poly.pdbx_seq_one_letter_code
_entity_poly.pdbx_strand_id
1 'polypeptide(L)'
;AGLTGVTIDKWETTPWQVMEGIEFRSVTLTAVKHSITQQTEGGHAILYRGPFACVEDDLGNRFPVGVRMAVSREAHARMGCAPFVDHVVRFAPLRPQLPTPYLAPPGAERPASAGRGGQVQSVGQGERKPCGPAGGGGKCC
;
A
#
# COMPACT_ATOMS: atom_id res chain seq x y z
N ALA A 1 -3.25 -10.28 15.04
CA ALA A 1 -2.62 -10.87 13.85
C ALA A 1 -1.17 -10.39 13.74
N GLY A 2 -0.25 -11.16 13.15
CA GLY A 2 1.18 -10.84 13.10
C GLY A 2 1.91 -11.31 11.83
N LEU A 3 1.15 -11.66 10.79
CA LEU A 3 1.64 -12.00 9.46
C LEU A 3 1.03 -11.01 8.47
N THR A 4 1.81 -10.60 7.49
CA THR A 4 1.47 -9.55 6.51
C THR A 4 1.86 -10.01 5.11
N GLY A 5 1.30 -9.39 4.07
CA GLY A 5 1.64 -9.73 2.68
C GLY A 5 1.30 -11.17 2.33
N VAL A 6 0.12 -11.63 2.74
CA VAL A 6 -0.34 -13.00 2.46
C VAL A 6 -0.53 -13.18 0.96
N THR A 7 0.05 -14.24 0.40
CA THR A 7 -0.16 -14.66 -0.99
C THR A 7 -0.56 -16.12 -1.05
N ILE A 8 -1.32 -16.46 -2.09
CA ILE A 8 -1.67 -17.85 -2.41
C ILE A 8 -0.61 -18.39 -3.37
N ASP A 9 0.17 -19.37 -2.91
CA ASP A 9 1.17 -20.07 -3.73
C ASP A 9 0.53 -21.22 -4.52
N LYS A 10 -0.40 -21.94 -3.89
CA LYS A 10 -1.18 -23.01 -4.55
C LYS A 10 -2.65 -22.90 -4.17
N TRP A 11 -3.52 -22.93 -5.18
CA TRP A 11 -4.97 -23.04 -5.03
C TRP A 11 -5.49 -24.27 -5.75
N GLU A 12 -6.11 -25.20 -5.02
CA GLU A 12 -6.79 -26.33 -5.65
C GLU A 12 -8.20 -25.94 -6.09
N THR A 13 -8.42 -25.96 -7.42
CA THR A 13 -9.67 -25.58 -8.06
C THR A 13 -10.79 -26.59 -7.87
N THR A 14 -10.47 -27.85 -7.60
CA THR A 14 -11.46 -28.89 -7.29
C THR A 14 -11.43 -29.17 -5.79
N PRO A 15 -12.58 -29.07 -5.08
CA PRO A 15 -12.62 -29.45 -3.68
C PRO A 15 -12.42 -30.96 -3.54
N TRP A 16 -11.65 -31.37 -2.54
CA TRP A 16 -11.41 -32.80 -2.29
C TRP A 16 -12.54 -33.45 -1.50
N GLN A 17 -13.38 -32.64 -0.85
CA GLN A 17 -14.57 -33.09 -0.13
C GLN A 17 -15.61 -31.97 -0.06
N VAL A 18 -16.88 -32.36 -0.12
CA VAL A 18 -18.02 -31.47 0.13
C VAL A 18 -18.92 -32.14 1.17
N MET A 19 -19.13 -31.50 2.32
CA MET A 19 -20.03 -31.97 3.38
C MET A 19 -21.00 -30.87 3.76
N GLU A 20 -22.30 -31.18 3.79
CA GLU A 20 -23.34 -30.22 4.18
C GLU A 20 -23.28 -28.89 3.38
N GLY A 21 -22.79 -28.93 2.14
CA GLY A 21 -22.60 -27.75 1.29
C GLY A 21 -21.31 -26.96 1.54
N ILE A 22 -20.43 -27.40 2.43
CA ILE A 22 -19.12 -26.79 2.69
C ILE A 22 -18.06 -27.50 1.85
N GLU A 23 -17.36 -26.74 1.01
CA GLU A 23 -16.24 -27.23 0.20
C GLU A 23 -14.93 -27.18 0.98
N PHE A 24 -14.23 -28.32 1.04
CA PHE A 24 -12.88 -28.40 1.59
C PHE A 24 -11.86 -28.40 0.45
N ARG A 25 -10.89 -27.49 0.54
CA ARG A 25 -9.83 -27.29 -0.47
C ARG A 25 -8.48 -27.20 0.22
N SER A 26 -7.45 -27.71 -0.46
CA SER A 26 -6.08 -27.52 -0.02
C SER A 26 -5.54 -26.22 -0.62
N VAL A 27 -4.97 -25.37 0.23
CA VAL A 27 -4.37 -24.09 -0.18
C VAL A 27 -3.01 -23.95 0.49
N THR A 28 -2.01 -23.55 -0.29
CA THR A 28 -0.70 -23.16 0.25
C THR A 28 -0.64 -21.65 0.30
N LEU A 29 -0.45 -21.10 1.50
CA LEU A 29 -0.30 -19.67 1.73
C LEU A 29 1.13 -19.37 2.15
N THR A 30 1.67 -18.28 1.61
CA THR A 30 2.91 -17.68 2.11
C THR A 30 2.58 -16.33 2.74
N ALA A 31 3.24 -15.99 3.84
CA ALA A 31 3.06 -14.72 4.51
C ALA A 31 4.36 -14.33 5.23
N VAL A 32 4.56 -13.04 5.42
CA VAL A 32 5.79 -12.50 6.01
C VAL A 32 5.52 -11.99 7.42
N LYS A 33 6.32 -12.45 8.38
CA LYS A 33 6.37 -11.88 9.73
C LYS A 33 7.33 -10.70 9.72
N HIS A 34 6.79 -9.49 9.81
CA HIS A 34 7.60 -8.29 9.95
C HIS A 34 7.71 -7.90 11.42
N SER A 35 8.91 -7.51 11.83
CA SER A 35 9.12 -6.82 13.09
C SER A 35 8.51 -5.42 13.00
N ILE A 36 7.59 -5.08 13.90
CA ILE A 36 7.13 -3.70 14.07
C ILE A 36 8.23 -2.95 14.81
N THR A 37 9.31 -2.63 14.11
CA THR A 37 10.37 -1.75 14.63
C THR A 37 9.88 -0.31 14.63
N GLN A 38 10.56 0.52 15.41
CA GLN A 38 10.33 1.96 15.45
C GLN A 38 10.32 2.53 14.02
N GLN A 39 9.26 3.25 13.67
CA GLN A 39 9.10 3.86 12.36
C GLN A 39 9.92 5.16 12.31
N THR A 40 10.80 5.26 11.32
CA THR A 40 11.68 6.41 11.15
C THR A 40 11.31 7.22 9.91
N GLU A 41 11.29 8.54 10.04
CA GLU A 41 11.15 9.45 8.92
C GLU A 41 12.47 9.48 8.14
N GLY A 42 12.34 9.51 6.81
CA GLY A 42 13.49 9.53 5.91
C GLY A 42 13.16 10.13 4.55
N GLY A 43 12.08 10.88 4.41
CA GLY A 43 11.69 11.53 3.15
C GLY A 43 11.24 10.57 2.05
N HIS A 44 10.91 9.32 2.39
CA HIS A 44 10.48 8.30 1.43
C HIS A 44 9.03 8.49 0.98
N ALA A 45 8.72 8.15 -0.28
CA ALA A 45 7.35 8.14 -0.74
C ALA A 45 7.00 6.89 -1.54
N ILE A 46 5.72 6.55 -1.54
CA ILE A 46 5.14 5.46 -2.31
C ILE A 46 4.02 6.02 -3.18
N LEU A 47 3.98 5.62 -4.45
CA LEU A 47 2.82 5.81 -5.32
C LEU A 47 2.21 4.46 -5.64
N TYR A 48 0.94 4.28 -5.31
CA TYR A 48 0.20 3.06 -5.64
C TYR A 48 -0.34 3.12 -7.06
N ARG A 49 -0.10 2.05 -7.84
CA ARG A 49 -0.44 1.98 -9.27
C ARG A 49 -1.87 1.50 -9.53
N GLY A 50 -2.52 0.89 -8.55
CA GLY A 50 -3.80 0.20 -8.72
C GLY A 50 -3.66 -1.32 -8.60
N PRO A 51 -4.71 -2.08 -8.92
CA PRO A 51 -5.88 -1.70 -9.73
C PRO A 51 -7.01 -0.98 -8.95
N PHE A 52 -6.97 -0.98 -7.62
CA PHE A 52 -8.05 -0.40 -6.81
C PHE A 52 -7.93 1.12 -6.69
N ALA A 53 -9.03 1.79 -6.37
CA ALA A 53 -9.03 3.24 -6.16
C ALA A 53 -8.15 3.65 -4.96
N CYS A 54 -8.08 2.80 -3.93
CA CYS A 54 -7.26 3.01 -2.74
C CYS A 54 -7.04 1.68 -2.00
N VAL A 55 -5.88 1.55 -1.35
CA VAL A 55 -5.57 0.43 -0.44
C VAL A 55 -5.08 0.97 0.90
N GLU A 56 -5.35 0.23 1.97
CA GLU A 56 -4.83 0.48 3.32
C GLU A 56 -3.93 -0.71 3.72
N ASP A 57 -2.77 -0.44 4.30
CA ASP A 57 -1.87 -1.50 4.78
C ASP A 57 -2.07 -1.82 6.27
N ASP A 58 -1.40 -2.88 6.74
CA ASP A 58 -1.50 -3.34 8.14
C ASP A 58 -0.96 -2.33 9.19
N LEU A 59 -0.31 -1.24 8.75
CA LEU A 59 0.16 -0.15 9.61
C LEU A 59 -0.78 1.07 9.57
N GLY A 60 -1.90 0.97 8.87
CA GLY A 60 -2.87 2.05 8.68
C GLY A 60 -2.47 3.07 7.63
N ASN A 61 -1.41 2.85 6.84
CA ASN A 61 -1.07 3.76 5.75
C ASN A 61 -2.09 3.63 4.62
N ARG A 62 -2.57 4.76 4.11
CA ARG A 62 -3.53 4.82 3.00
C ARG A 62 -2.85 5.23 1.72
N PHE A 63 -3.12 4.49 0.64
CA PHE A 63 -2.54 4.70 -0.67
C PHE A 63 -3.63 4.84 -1.74
N PRO A 64 -4.09 6.07 -2.02
CA PRO A 64 -4.91 6.36 -3.19
C PRO A 64 -4.12 6.10 -4.48
N VAL A 65 -4.81 5.65 -5.53
CA VAL A 65 -4.18 5.41 -6.83
C VAL A 65 -3.59 6.69 -7.42
N GLY A 66 -2.34 6.62 -7.91
CA GLY A 66 -1.68 7.73 -8.58
C GLY A 66 -1.20 8.87 -7.68
N VAL A 67 -1.32 8.76 -6.35
CA VAL A 67 -0.90 9.79 -5.39
C VAL A 67 0.39 9.37 -4.70
N ARG A 68 1.34 10.31 -4.54
CA ARG A 68 2.58 10.07 -3.78
C ARG A 68 2.31 10.28 -2.30
N MET A 69 2.38 9.20 -1.54
CA MET A 69 2.14 9.21 -0.10
C MET A 69 3.46 9.16 0.67
N ALA A 70 3.56 9.96 1.72
CA ALA A 70 4.61 9.88 2.71
C ALA A 70 4.56 8.51 3.39
N VAL A 71 5.72 7.89 3.58
CA VAL A 71 5.87 6.67 4.35
C VAL A 71 7.15 6.74 5.17
N SER A 72 7.19 5.95 6.25
CA SER A 72 8.42 5.69 6.99
C SER A 72 9.46 4.96 6.13
N ARG A 73 10.72 4.96 6.58
CA ARG A 73 11.79 4.20 5.94
C ARG A 73 11.52 2.70 5.94
N GLU A 74 10.96 2.17 7.02
CA GLU A 74 10.66 0.75 7.20
C GLU A 74 9.49 0.33 6.31
N ALA A 75 8.42 1.13 6.25
CA ALA A 75 7.31 0.89 5.32
C ALA A 75 7.80 0.98 3.87
N HIS A 76 8.65 1.96 3.53
CA HIS A 76 9.26 2.05 2.22
C HIS A 76 10.10 0.81 1.86
N ALA A 77 10.84 0.24 2.82
CA ALA A 77 11.61 -0.98 2.62
C ALA A 77 10.68 -2.19 2.39
N ARG A 78 9.65 -2.36 3.22
CA ARG A 78 8.64 -3.42 3.10
C ARG A 78 7.94 -3.40 1.74
N MET A 79 7.53 -2.23 1.29
CA MET A 79 6.88 -2.05 -0.02
C MET A 79 7.83 -2.33 -1.21
N GLY A 80 9.11 -2.53 -0.94
CA GLY A 80 10.12 -2.96 -1.92
C GLY A 80 10.24 -4.47 -2.10
N CYS A 81 9.56 -5.26 -1.28
CA CYS A 81 9.57 -6.71 -1.35
C CYS A 81 8.27 -7.25 -1.95
N ALA A 82 8.30 -8.47 -2.46
CA ALA A 82 7.08 -9.20 -2.79
C ALA A 82 6.22 -9.37 -1.52
N PRO A 83 4.88 -9.33 -1.64
CA PRO A 83 4.10 -9.15 -2.88
C PRO A 83 3.85 -7.67 -3.27
N PHE A 84 4.36 -6.72 -2.50
CA PHE A 84 3.94 -5.32 -2.63
C PHE A 84 4.57 -4.58 -3.81
N VAL A 85 5.82 -4.95 -4.16
CA VAL A 85 6.64 -4.24 -5.15
C VAL A 85 5.97 -4.09 -6.52
N ASP A 86 5.16 -5.07 -6.92
CA ASP A 86 4.47 -5.09 -8.21
C ASP A 86 3.28 -4.13 -8.28
N HIS A 87 2.90 -3.51 -7.16
CA HIS A 87 1.77 -2.60 -7.09
C HIS A 87 2.18 -1.14 -6.88
N VAL A 88 3.46 -0.86 -6.63
CA VAL A 88 3.92 0.47 -6.23
C VAL A 88 5.08 1.00 -7.04
N VAL A 89 5.26 2.31 -7.02
CA VAL A 89 6.48 3.00 -7.41
C VAL A 89 7.09 3.62 -6.16
N ARG A 90 8.37 3.34 -5.94
CA ARG A 90 9.12 3.77 -4.76
C ARG A 90 9.94 5.02 -5.05
N PHE A 91 9.93 5.97 -4.12
CA PHE A 91 10.69 7.21 -4.20
C PHE A 91 11.59 7.33 -2.97
N ALA A 92 12.89 7.25 -3.19
CA ALA A 92 13.89 7.59 -2.20
C ALA A 92 14.02 9.12 -2.05
N PRO A 93 14.42 9.63 -0.88
CA PRO A 93 14.75 11.04 -0.70
C PRO A 93 15.96 11.45 -1.55
N LEU A 94 16.02 12.72 -1.95
CA LEU A 94 17.17 13.28 -2.68
C LEU A 94 18.45 13.32 -1.85
N ARG A 95 18.31 13.54 -0.54
CA ARG A 95 19.42 13.59 0.41
C ARG A 95 19.12 12.66 1.58
N PRO A 96 20.09 11.84 2.02
CA PRO A 96 19.95 11.08 3.25
C PRO A 96 19.61 12.02 4.41
N GLN A 97 18.55 11.70 5.14
CA GLN A 97 18.15 12.43 6.34
C GLN A 97 18.54 11.64 7.58
N LEU A 98 18.79 12.34 8.68
CA LEU A 98 18.97 11.70 9.98
C LEU A 98 17.64 11.05 10.40
N PRO A 99 17.66 9.83 10.96
CA PRO A 99 16.46 9.13 11.36
C PRO A 99 15.80 9.86 12.54
N THR A 100 14.65 10.47 12.30
CA THR A 100 13.75 10.99 13.33
C THR A 100 12.52 10.09 13.44
N PRO A 101 11.74 10.15 14.53
CA PRO A 101 10.47 9.42 14.58
C PRO A 101 9.54 9.81 13.42
N TYR A 102 8.89 8.83 12.80
CA TYR A 102 7.87 9.07 11.77
C TYR A 102 6.54 9.48 12.43
N LEU A 103 6.08 10.69 12.14
CA LEU A 103 4.88 11.28 12.75
C LEU A 103 3.82 11.73 11.72
N ALA A 104 4.05 11.48 10.44
CA ALA A 104 3.09 11.85 9.41
C ALA A 104 1.80 11.02 9.55
N PRO A 105 0.62 11.65 9.47
CA PRO A 105 -0.65 10.94 9.60
C PRO A 105 -0.90 10.00 8.41
N PRO A 106 -1.73 8.97 8.58
CA PRO A 106 -2.25 8.17 7.48
C PRO A 106 -2.80 9.03 6.34
N GLY A 107 -2.32 8.81 5.12
CA GLY A 107 -2.76 9.59 3.96
C GLY A 107 -2.04 10.93 3.78
N ALA A 108 -0.95 11.20 4.51
CA ALA A 108 -0.11 12.36 4.24
C ALA A 108 0.51 12.27 2.83
N GLU A 109 0.23 13.25 1.98
CA GLU A 109 0.85 13.35 0.66
C GLU A 109 2.29 13.87 0.76
N ARG A 110 3.16 13.40 -0.15
CA ARG A 110 4.53 13.89 -0.29
C ARG A 110 4.72 14.45 -1.70
N PRO A 111 4.95 15.77 -1.84
CA PRO A 111 5.01 16.40 -3.15
C PRO A 111 6.21 15.90 -3.96
N ALA A 112 6.10 15.99 -5.29
CA ALA A 112 7.14 15.48 -6.18
C ALA A 112 8.50 16.17 -5.99
N SER A 113 8.49 17.44 -5.59
CA SER A 113 9.67 18.25 -5.28
C SER A 113 10.52 17.70 -4.13
N ALA A 114 9.95 16.86 -3.25
CA ALA A 114 10.68 16.28 -2.13
C ALA A 114 11.62 15.13 -2.53
N GLY A 115 11.29 14.39 -3.60
CA GLY A 115 12.00 13.15 -3.97
C GLY A 115 12.81 13.22 -5.27
N ARG A 116 12.54 14.19 -6.14
CA ARG A 116 13.30 14.48 -7.37
C ARG A 116 13.23 15.99 -7.58
N GLY A 117 14.35 16.65 -7.89
CA GLY A 117 14.47 18.11 -8.01
C GLY A 117 13.68 18.75 -9.18
N GLY A 118 12.58 18.14 -9.61
CA GLY A 118 11.68 18.67 -10.63
C GLY A 118 10.77 19.74 -10.05
N GLN A 119 10.67 20.86 -10.78
CA GLN A 119 9.68 21.89 -10.54
C GLN A 119 8.29 21.32 -10.89
N VAL A 120 7.32 21.49 -10.00
CA VAL A 120 5.94 21.06 -10.22
C VAL A 120 5.18 22.24 -10.82
N GLN A 121 4.70 22.11 -12.06
CA GLN A 121 3.67 23.00 -12.59
C GLN A 121 2.32 22.54 -12.04
N SER A 122 1.59 23.44 -11.36
CA SER A 122 0.29 23.14 -10.78
C SER A 122 -0.74 22.93 -11.88
N VAL A 123 -1.07 21.68 -12.19
CA VAL A 123 -2.26 21.34 -12.96
C VAL A 123 -3.43 21.19 -11.98
N GLY A 124 -4.57 21.80 -12.31
CA GLY A 124 -5.70 22.10 -11.44
C GLY A 124 -6.07 21.02 -10.42
N GLN A 125 -6.49 21.49 -9.24
CA GLN A 125 -7.03 20.68 -8.15
C GLN A 125 -8.35 20.03 -8.59
N GLY A 126 -8.26 18.89 -9.28
CA GLY A 126 -9.40 18.00 -9.43
C GLY A 126 -9.74 17.44 -8.05
N GLU A 127 -10.96 17.67 -7.59
CA GLU A 127 -11.48 17.13 -6.33
C GLU A 127 -11.40 15.60 -6.39
N ARG A 128 -10.54 15.00 -5.56
CA ARG A 128 -10.24 13.56 -5.61
C ARG A 128 -11.15 12.82 -4.64
N LYS A 129 -11.81 11.77 -5.13
CA LYS A 129 -12.68 10.91 -4.32
C LYS A 129 -11.88 10.32 -3.16
N PRO A 130 -12.28 10.56 -1.90
CA PRO A 130 -11.55 10.03 -0.75
C PRO A 130 -11.65 8.51 -0.70
N CYS A 131 -10.66 7.89 -0.04
CA CYS A 131 -10.72 6.49 0.37
C CYS A 131 -11.81 6.31 1.44
N GLY A 132 -13.07 6.24 1.01
CA GLY A 132 -14.24 6.02 1.85
C GLY A 132 -15.28 5.22 1.08
N PRO A 133 -16.15 4.48 1.78
CA PRO A 133 -17.24 3.78 1.13
C PRO A 133 -18.06 4.79 0.34
N ALA A 134 -18.22 4.56 -0.96
CA ALA A 134 -19.17 5.32 -1.75
C ALA A 134 -20.56 5.06 -1.14
N GLY A 135 -21.17 6.09 -0.56
CA GLY A 135 -22.60 6.05 -0.26
C GLY A 135 -23.36 5.58 -1.51
N GLY A 136 -24.20 4.58 -1.32
CA GLY A 136 -24.86 3.86 -2.40
C GLY A 136 -25.72 4.76 -3.29
N GLY A 137 -25.83 4.38 -4.56
CA GLY A 137 -26.76 4.96 -5.52
C GLY A 137 -26.06 5.47 -6.78
N GLY A 138 -25.76 4.57 -7.72
CA GLY A 138 -25.29 4.99 -9.03
C GLY A 138 -24.95 3.80 -9.90
N LYS A 139 -25.87 3.47 -10.82
CA LYS A 139 -25.72 2.46 -11.88
C LYS A 139 -24.30 2.47 -12.45
N CYS A 140 -23.60 1.34 -12.32
CA CYS A 140 -22.45 1.06 -13.17
C CYS A 140 -22.92 1.01 -14.62
N CYS A 141 -22.27 1.79 -15.48
CA CYS A 141 -22.41 1.73 -16.93
C CYS A 141 -21.46 0.65 -17.47
#